data_AF-A0A5E4FJH6-F1
#
_entry.id   AF-A0A5E4FJH6-F1
#
_cell.length_a   1.000
_cell.length_b   1.000
_cell.length_c   1.000
_cell.angle_alpha   90.00
_cell.angle_beta   90.00
_cell.angle_gamma   90.00
#
_symmetry.space_group_name_H-M   'P 1'
#
loop_
_entity.id
_entity.type
_entity.pdbx_description
1 polymer ?
#
loop_
_entity_poly.entity_id
_entity_poly.type
_entity_poly.pdbx_seq_one_letter_code
_entity_poly.pdbx_strand_id
1 'polypeptide(L)'
;MAQEVLLCFCWLTTQLLKKLGIQKGVKVGIPEFLNGIGNGVESHVAKLEAEIGDFQKLLVTRTLKLKKLGVPCKHRKLILKYTHKYRLGLWRPLAQAIKS
;
A
#
# COMPACT_ATOMS: atom_id res chain seq x y z
N MET A 1 -2.45 10.88 -40.94
CA MET A 1 -3.79 11.14 -40.35
C MET A 1 -4.19 10.12 -39.28
N ALA A 2 -3.94 8.80 -39.45
CA ALA A 2 -4.39 7.78 -38.48
C ALA A 2 -3.65 7.76 -37.12
N GLN A 3 -2.39 8.23 -37.03
CA GLN A 3 -1.59 8.17 -35.79
C GLN A 3 -2.01 9.23 -34.75
N GLU A 4 -2.37 10.43 -35.20
CA GLU A 4 -2.79 11.55 -34.32
C GLU A 4 -4.10 11.22 -33.56
N VAL A 5 -5.03 10.53 -34.23
CA VAL A 5 -6.32 10.13 -33.60
C VAL A 5 -6.10 9.09 -32.51
N LEU A 6 -5.13 8.19 -32.69
CA LEU A 6 -4.76 7.17 -31.70
C LEU A 6 -4.08 7.80 -30.47
N LEU A 7 -3.21 8.80 -30.68
CA LEU A 7 -2.60 9.58 -29.60
C LEU A 7 -3.66 10.36 -28.82
N CYS A 8 -4.64 10.93 -29.52
CA CYS A 8 -5.75 11.66 -28.90
C CYS A 8 -6.63 10.73 -28.05
N PHE A 9 -6.95 9.53 -28.54
CA PHE A 9 -7.70 8.51 -27.77
C PHE A 9 -6.91 7.99 -26.56
N CYS A 10 -5.60 7.75 -26.71
CA CYS A 10 -4.73 7.36 -25.62
C CYS A 10 -4.63 8.45 -24.54
N TRP A 11 -4.51 9.72 -24.96
CA TRP A 11 -4.47 10.86 -24.04
C TRP A 11 -5.82 11.06 -23.31
N LEU A 12 -6.95 10.90 -24.01
CA LEU A 12 -8.28 11.04 -23.46
C LEU A 12 -8.63 9.93 -22.46
N THR A 13 -8.26 8.68 -22.76
CA THR A 13 -8.41 7.56 -21.81
C THR A 13 -7.53 7.76 -20.57
N THR A 14 -6.32 8.29 -20.74
CA THR A 14 -5.43 8.60 -19.61
C THR A 14 -5.97 9.73 -18.74
N GLN A 15 -6.61 10.76 -19.33
CA GLN A 15 -7.30 11.84 -18.61
C GLN A 15 -8.55 11.34 -17.88
N LEU A 16 -9.35 10.47 -18.50
CA LEU A 16 -10.54 9.89 -17.89
C LEU A 16 -10.20 8.96 -16.70
N LEU A 17 -9.11 8.19 -16.81
CA LEU A 17 -8.56 7.35 -15.73
C LEU A 17 -8.09 8.18 -14.53
N LYS A 18 -7.46 9.34 -14.74
CA LYS A 18 -7.10 10.29 -13.67
C LYS A 18 -8.34 10.84 -12.94
N LYS A 19 -9.44 11.04 -13.65
CA LYS A 19 -10.68 11.64 -13.12
C LYS A 19 -11.53 10.66 -12.29
N LEU A 20 -11.45 9.36 -12.57
CA LEU A 20 -12.21 8.31 -11.88
C LEU A 20 -11.51 7.75 -10.61
N GLY A 21 -10.32 8.25 -10.25
CA GLY A 21 -9.58 7.75 -9.07
C GLY A 21 -9.12 6.28 -9.18
N ILE A 22 -9.22 5.70 -10.37
CA ILE A 22 -8.79 4.34 -10.66
C ILE A 22 -7.28 4.39 -10.94
N GLN A 23 -6.49 4.23 -9.88
CA GLN A 23 -5.08 3.91 -10.07
C GLN A 23 -4.97 2.47 -10.54
N LYS A 24 -4.23 2.25 -11.64
CA LYS A 24 -3.70 0.95 -12.07
C LYS A 24 -3.27 0.18 -10.82
N GLY A 25 -3.63 -1.10 -10.76
CA GLY A 25 -3.33 -2.00 -9.64
C GLY A 25 -1.84 -2.07 -9.34
N VAL A 26 -1.31 -1.09 -8.62
CA VAL A 26 -0.03 -1.16 -7.97
C VAL A 26 -0.26 -2.15 -6.85
N LYS A 27 0.30 -3.35 -6.99
CA LYS A 27 0.43 -4.29 -5.88
C LYS A 27 1.24 -3.55 -4.83
N VAL A 28 0.56 -2.93 -3.87
CA VAL A 28 1.25 -2.26 -2.76
C VAL A 28 1.88 -3.39 -1.96
N GLY A 29 3.21 -3.48 -2.01
CA GLY A 29 3.94 -4.46 -1.25
C GLY A 29 3.78 -4.19 0.25
N ILE A 30 3.90 -5.25 1.04
CA ILE A 30 4.08 -5.15 2.49
C ILE A 30 5.24 -4.17 2.81
N PRO A 31 6.42 -4.26 2.15
CA PRO A 31 7.51 -3.31 2.42
C PRO A 31 7.14 -1.86 2.07
N GLU A 32 6.52 -1.58 0.91
CA GLU A 32 6.06 -0.21 0.58
C GLU A 32 5.07 0.34 1.61
N PHE A 33 4.15 -0.49 2.07
CA PHE A 33 3.14 -0.09 3.05
C PHE A 33 3.78 0.27 4.38
N LEU A 34 4.74 -0.53 4.86
CA LEU A 34 5.41 -0.31 6.13
C LEU A 34 6.40 0.87 6.07
N ASN A 35 7.12 1.05 4.96
CA ASN A 35 7.98 2.21 4.72
C ASN A 35 7.16 3.51 4.70
N GLY A 36 5.94 3.48 4.14
CA GLY A 36 5.03 4.63 4.16
C GLY A 36 4.53 5.00 5.56
N ILE A 37 4.41 4.03 6.47
CA ILE A 37 4.03 4.28 7.87
C ILE A 37 5.19 4.91 8.65
N GLY A 38 6.42 4.44 8.38
CA GLY A 38 7.64 4.85 9.09
C GLY A 38 7.68 4.44 10.56
N ASN A 39 8.50 5.13 11.36
CA ASN A 39 8.56 4.99 12.83
C ASN A 39 9.01 3.60 13.33
N GLY A 40 9.99 2.98 12.65
CA GLY A 40 10.66 1.74 13.07
C GLY A 40 9.90 0.44 12.81
N VAL A 41 8.73 0.51 12.16
CA VAL A 41 7.92 -0.68 11.80
C VAL A 41 8.57 -1.50 10.68
N GLU A 42 9.53 -0.92 9.97
CA GLU A 42 10.34 -1.53 8.90
C GLU A 42 11.12 -2.76 9.38
N SER A 43 11.60 -2.74 10.63
CA SER A 43 12.28 -3.88 11.27
C SER A 43 11.39 -5.13 11.46
N HIS A 44 10.07 -4.99 11.30
CA HIS A 44 9.11 -6.09 11.39
C HIS A 44 8.67 -6.64 10.03
N VAL A 45 9.19 -6.12 8.91
CA VAL A 45 8.91 -6.61 7.54
C VAL A 45 9.21 -8.10 7.43
N ALA A 46 10.40 -8.54 7.81
CA ALA A 46 10.83 -9.95 7.71
C ALA A 46 9.90 -10.92 8.46
N LYS A 47 9.32 -10.49 9.60
CA LYS A 47 8.38 -11.31 10.39
C LYS A 47 6.97 -11.32 9.78
N LEU A 48 6.57 -10.23 9.13
CA LEU A 48 5.27 -10.11 8.48
C LEU A 48 5.24 -10.82 7.12
N GLU A 49 6.35 -10.82 6.38
CA GLU A 49 6.48 -11.57 5.13
C GLU A 49 6.44 -13.08 5.38
N ALA A 50 7.13 -13.57 6.42
CA ALA A 50 7.15 -15.00 6.74
C ALA A 50 5.79 -15.57 7.15
N GLU A 51 4.92 -14.77 7.80
CA GLU A 51 3.66 -15.27 8.39
C GLU A 51 2.41 -14.86 7.61
N ILE A 52 2.40 -13.64 7.05
CA ILE A 52 1.20 -13.09 6.43
C ILE A 52 1.26 -13.27 4.90
N GLY A 53 2.44 -13.08 4.28
CA GLY A 53 2.73 -13.29 2.85
C GLY A 53 1.94 -12.42 1.85
N ASP A 54 0.68 -12.08 2.17
CA ASP A 54 -0.25 -11.33 1.35
C ASP A 54 -0.63 -10.01 2.03
N PHE A 55 -0.60 -8.93 1.24
CA PHE A 55 -1.07 -7.62 1.66
C PHE A 55 -2.54 -7.63 2.09
N GLN A 56 -3.39 -8.41 1.40
CA GLN A 56 -4.81 -8.54 1.77
C GLN A 56 -5.00 -9.15 3.16
N LYS A 57 -4.19 -10.16 3.51
CA LYS A 57 -4.23 -10.75 4.84
C LYS A 57 -3.77 -9.74 5.89
N LEU A 58 -2.81 -8.86 5.59
CA LEU A 58 -2.40 -7.78 6.51
C LEU A 58 -3.56 -6.81 6.80
N LEU A 59 -4.34 -6.43 5.77
CA LEU A 59 -5.46 -5.50 5.93
C LEU A 59 -6.62 -6.06 6.75
N VAL A 60 -6.81 -7.38 6.71
CA VAL A 60 -7.88 -8.09 7.44
C VAL A 60 -7.39 -8.57 8.82
N THR A 61 -6.09 -8.62 9.04
CA THR A 61 -5.49 -9.18 10.25
C THR A 61 -5.79 -8.35 11.49
N ARG A 62 -6.15 -9.06 12.56
CA ARG A 62 -6.46 -8.52 13.89
C ARG A 62 -5.26 -8.59 14.83
N THR A 63 -5.38 -7.96 16.01
CA THR A 63 -4.34 -7.86 17.05
C THR A 63 -3.76 -9.19 17.54
N LEU A 64 -4.55 -10.26 17.57
CA LEU A 64 -4.13 -11.57 18.08
C LEU A 64 -2.98 -12.18 17.27
N LYS A 65 -3.03 -12.08 15.93
CA LYS A 65 -1.93 -12.58 15.07
C LYS A 65 -0.67 -11.74 15.26
N LEU A 66 -0.82 -10.41 15.24
CA LEU A 66 0.30 -9.49 15.47
C LEU A 66 0.94 -9.62 16.87
N LYS A 67 0.19 -10.08 17.88
CA LYS A 67 0.73 -10.37 19.22
C LYS A 67 1.62 -11.61 19.23
N LYS A 68 1.23 -12.67 18.49
CA LYS A 68 2.03 -13.90 18.37
C LYS A 68 3.39 -13.65 17.71
N LEU A 69 3.48 -12.64 16.83
CA LEU A 69 4.71 -12.23 16.15
C LEU A 69 5.69 -11.42 17.03
N GLY A 70 5.33 -11.14 18.29
CA GLY A 70 6.18 -10.36 19.20
C GLY A 70 6.30 -8.87 18.81
N VAL A 71 5.41 -8.34 17.95
CA VAL A 71 5.43 -6.93 17.57
C VAL A 71 5.01 -6.06 18.76
N PRO A 72 5.78 -5.04 19.17
CA PRO A 72 5.44 -4.16 20.29
C PRO A 72 4.06 -3.50 20.17
N CYS A 73 3.42 -3.26 21.31
CA CYS A 73 2.07 -2.68 21.40
C CYS A 73 1.91 -1.36 20.62
N LYS A 74 2.97 -0.52 20.60
CA LYS A 74 3.00 0.76 19.88
C LYS A 74 2.89 0.55 18.36
N HIS A 75 3.70 -0.36 17.81
CA HIS A 75 3.70 -0.66 16.37
C HIS A 75 2.39 -1.34 15.93
N ARG A 76 1.81 -2.23 16.75
CA ARG A 76 0.49 -2.83 16.42
C ARG A 76 -0.62 -1.79 16.28
N LYS A 77 -0.67 -0.78 17.17
CA LYS A 77 -1.64 0.33 17.08
C LYS A 77 -1.44 1.15 15.81
N LEU A 78 -0.18 1.42 15.44
CA LEU A 78 0.15 2.16 14.22
C LEU A 78 -0.30 1.40 12.96
N ILE A 79 0.05 0.12 12.84
CA ILE A 79 -0.35 -0.73 11.70
C ILE A 79 -1.87 -0.68 11.54
N LEU A 80 -2.64 -0.95 12.60
CA LEU A 80 -4.10 -0.94 12.52
C LEU A 80 -4.68 0.43 12.15
N LYS A 81 -4.11 1.53 12.66
CA LYS A 81 -4.53 2.89 12.32
C LYS A 81 -4.33 3.17 10.82
N TYR A 82 -3.16 2.82 10.27
CA TYR A 82 -2.86 3.06 8.86
C TYR A 82 -3.58 2.10 7.92
N THR A 83 -3.76 0.84 8.33
CA THR A 83 -4.62 -0.13 7.62
C THR A 83 -6.04 0.39 7.48
N HIS A 84 -6.61 0.96 8.56
CA HIS A 84 -7.95 1.53 8.51
C HIS A 84 -8.01 2.77 7.60
N LYS A 85 -7.03 3.68 7.69
CA LYS A 85 -6.92 4.83 6.78
C LYS A 85 -6.80 4.42 5.30
N TYR A 86 -6.07 3.34 5.03
CA TYR A 86 -5.91 2.79 3.68
C TYR A 86 -7.24 2.24 3.14
N ARG A 87 -8.02 1.53 3.99
CA ARG A 87 -9.37 1.08 3.63
C ARG A 87 -10.33 2.22 3.33
N LEU A 88 -10.20 3.34 4.03
CA LEU A 88 -11.02 4.54 3.83
C LEU A 88 -10.54 5.40 2.65
N GLY A 89 -9.39 5.09 2.04
CA GLY A 89 -8.81 5.86 0.94
C GLY A 89 -8.24 7.23 1.34
N LEU A 90 -8.25 7.58 2.63
CA LEU A 90 -7.75 8.85 3.18
C LEU A 90 -6.24 9.00 3.12
N TRP A 91 -5.53 7.88 2.97
CA TRP A 91 -4.08 7.84 2.96
C TRP A 91 -3.60 6.71 2.07
N ARG A 92 -2.54 6.97 1.30
CA ARG A 92 -1.83 5.97 0.50
C ARG A 92 -0.32 6.14 0.71
N PRO A 93 0.43 5.04 0.83
CA PRO A 93 1.88 5.11 0.74
C PRO A 93 2.23 5.65 -0.65
N LEU A 94 2.81 6.85 -0.70
CA LEU A 94 3.64 7.23 -1.83
C LEU A 94 4.93 6.45 -1.63
N ALA A 95 5.18 5.44 -2.47
CA ALA A 95 6.50 4.85 -2.56
C ALA A 95 7.44 6.00 -2.95
N GLN A 96 8.08 6.63 -1.98
CA GLN A 96 9.27 7.39 -2.26
C GLN A 96 10.23 6.34 -2.79
N ALA A 97 10.50 6.42 -4.11
CA ALA A 97 11.45 5.57 -4.78
C ALA A 97 12.66 5.43 -3.87
N ILE A 98 12.97 4.18 -3.52
CA ILE A 98 14.17 3.81 -2.79
C ILE A 98 15.31 4.61 -3.44
N LYS A 99 15.86 5.60 -2.72
CA LYS A 99 17.14 6.17 -3.12
C LYS A 99 18.15 5.07 -2.85
N SER A 100 18.74 4.59 -3.95
CA SER A 100 19.81 3.60 -4.02
C SER A 100 20.91 3.86 -3.00
#